data_AF-A0A957L1B4-F1
#
_entry.id   AF-A0A957L1B4-F1
#
_cell.length_a   1.000
_cell.length_b   1.000
_cell.length_c   1.000
_cell.angle_alpha   90.00
_cell.angle_beta   90.00
_cell.angle_gamma   90.00
#
_symmetry.space_group_name_H-M   'P 1'
#
loop_
_entity.id
_entity.type
_entity.pdbx_description
1 polymer ?
#
loop_
_entity_poly.entity_id
_entity_poly.type
_entity_poly.pdbx_seq_one_letter_code
_entity_poly.pdbx_strand_id
1 'polypeptide(L)'
;MSRVVQAPRGPELSCANWQIEAAYRMIQNNLDPAVAGDPEHLIVYGGRGKAARNWEAFDAILAALRGLAPDETLMVQSGKP
;
A
#
# COMPACT_ATOMS: atom_id res chain seq x y z
N MET A 1 12.77 3.82 15.57
CA MET A 1 11.56 2.98 15.75
C MET A 1 11.14 2.51 14.38
N SER A 2 10.88 1.21 14.22
CA SER A 2 10.41 0.62 12.95
C SER A 2 8.98 1.12 12.67
N ARG A 3 8.71 1.53 11.43
CA ARG A 3 7.39 2.04 11.01
C ARG A 3 6.40 0.88 11.01
N VAL A 4 5.33 0.99 11.78
CA VAL A 4 4.23 0.02 11.76
C VAL A 4 3.19 0.45 10.73
N VAL A 5 2.90 -0.41 9.76
CA VAL A 5 1.87 -0.20 8.73
C VAL A 5 0.70 -1.12 9.05
N GLN A 6 -0.53 -0.60 9.03
CA GLN A 6 -1.74 -1.39 9.15
C GLN A 6 -2.82 -0.81 8.25
N ALA A 7 -3.61 -1.69 7.61
CA ALA A 7 -4.73 -1.25 6.80
C ALA A 7 -5.83 -0.59 7.65
N PRO A 8 -6.41 0.54 7.21
CA PRO A 8 -7.62 1.09 7.82
C PRO A 8 -8.73 0.04 7.89
N ARG A 9 -9.50 0.10 8.98
CA ARG A 9 -10.65 -0.79 9.25
C ARG A 9 -11.92 0.05 9.34
N GLY A 10 -13.07 -0.62 9.29
CA GLY A 10 -14.36 0.06 9.33
C GLY A 10 -14.88 0.52 7.96
N PRO A 11 -16.10 1.07 7.92
CA PRO A 11 -16.78 1.50 6.70
C PRO A 11 -16.29 2.84 6.15
N GLU A 12 -15.46 3.59 6.88
CA GLU A 12 -15.00 4.92 6.48
C GLU A 12 -13.98 4.85 5.32
N LEU A 13 -14.20 5.64 4.28
CA LEU A 13 -13.31 5.72 3.13
C LEU A 13 -12.20 6.74 3.34
N SER A 14 -10.97 6.38 2.95
CA SER A 14 -9.85 7.31 2.79
C SER A 14 -9.70 7.81 1.34
N CYS A 15 -10.22 7.05 0.38
CA CYS A 15 -10.14 7.32 -1.07
C CYS A 15 -11.53 7.62 -1.67
N ALA A 16 -11.58 8.00 -2.96
CA ALA A 16 -12.81 8.47 -3.61
C ALA A 16 -13.94 7.41 -3.72
N ASN A 17 -13.61 6.13 -3.74
CA ASN A 17 -14.58 5.03 -3.78
C ASN A 17 -14.00 3.73 -3.20
N TRP A 18 -14.83 2.69 -3.09
CA TRP A 18 -14.42 1.38 -2.56
C TRP A 18 -13.39 0.65 -3.42
N GLN A 19 -13.39 0.83 -4.74
CA GLN A 19 -12.43 0.16 -5.63
C GLN A 19 -11.01 0.67 -5.38
N ILE A 20 -10.84 1.97 -5.24
CA ILE A 20 -9.56 2.61 -4.95
C ILE A 20 -9.16 2.35 -3.48
N GLU A 21 -10.12 2.46 -2.56
CA GLU A 21 -9.90 2.14 -1.14
C GLU A 21 -9.42 0.69 -0.95
N ALA A 22 -9.95 -0.26 -1.72
CA ALA A 22 -9.52 -1.65 -1.66
C ALA A 22 -8.02 -1.77 -1.98
N ALA A 23 -7.53 -1.15 -3.05
CA ALA A 23 -6.10 -1.14 -3.36
C ALA A 23 -5.27 -0.46 -2.26
N TYR A 24 -5.76 0.67 -1.74
CA TYR A 24 -5.15 1.42 -0.65
C TYR A 24 -5.01 0.58 0.63
N ARG A 25 -6.06 -0.16 1.02
CA ARG A 25 -6.03 -1.05 2.19
C ARG A 25 -5.15 -2.28 1.94
N MET A 26 -5.23 -2.89 0.76
CA MET A 26 -4.53 -4.14 0.48
C MET A 26 -3.00 -3.97 0.43
N ILE A 27 -2.49 -2.87 -0.13
CA ILE A 27 -1.03 -2.62 -0.12
C ILE A 27 -0.50 -2.40 1.31
N GLN A 28 -1.30 -1.77 2.19
CA GLN A 28 -0.95 -1.63 3.61
C GLN A 28 -1.06 -2.97 4.35
N ASN A 29 -2.06 -3.79 4.05
CA ASN A 29 -2.22 -5.12 4.65
C ASN A 29 -1.04 -6.04 4.33
N ASN A 30 -0.47 -5.94 3.13
CA ASN A 30 0.74 -6.67 2.76
C ASN A 30 1.96 -6.32 3.65
N LEU A 31 1.93 -5.20 4.38
CA LEU A 31 2.99 -4.74 5.28
C LEU A 31 2.57 -4.75 6.76
N ASP A 32 1.39 -5.31 7.07
CA ASP A 32 0.99 -5.51 8.46
C ASP A 32 1.98 -6.47 9.16
N PRO A 33 2.50 -6.15 10.36
CA PRO A 33 3.40 -7.05 11.09
C PRO A 33 2.84 -8.44 11.36
N ALA A 34 1.51 -8.60 11.36
CA ALA A 34 0.87 -9.91 11.48
C ALA A 34 0.80 -10.70 10.15
N VAL A 35 1.19 -10.07 9.02
CA VAL A 35 1.09 -10.62 7.66
C VAL A 35 2.46 -10.74 6.99
N ALA A 36 3.26 -9.68 7.04
CA ALA A 36 4.54 -9.58 6.34
C ALA A 36 5.66 -10.34 7.07
N GLY A 37 6.55 -10.99 6.31
CA GLY A 37 7.73 -11.64 6.87
C GLY A 37 8.81 -10.68 7.35
N ASP A 38 8.97 -9.52 6.69
CA ASP A 38 9.91 -8.45 7.08
C ASP A 38 9.40 -7.08 6.59
N PRO A 39 8.42 -6.48 7.31
CA PRO A 39 7.75 -5.25 6.88
C PRO A 39 8.68 -4.02 6.86
N GLU A 40 9.73 -3.99 7.68
CA GLU A 40 10.68 -2.87 7.73
C GLU A 40 11.43 -2.68 6.41
N HIS A 41 11.70 -3.79 5.72
CA HIS A 41 12.33 -3.81 4.40
C HIS A 41 11.31 -3.92 3.24
N LEU A 42 10.02 -3.75 3.55
CA LEU A 42 8.87 -3.88 2.65
C LEU A 42 8.63 -5.30 2.11
N ILE A 43 9.25 -6.32 2.71
CA ILE A 43 9.21 -7.70 2.24
C ILE A 43 7.96 -8.39 2.80
N VAL A 44 7.12 -8.89 1.88
CA VAL A 44 5.88 -9.61 2.22
C VAL A 44 6.20 -11.08 2.46
N TYR A 45 6.72 -11.77 1.44
CA TYR A 45 7.13 -13.18 1.52
C TYR A 45 8.09 -13.54 0.38
N GLY A 46 8.57 -14.79 0.34
CA GLY A 46 9.40 -15.29 -0.77
C GLY A 46 10.80 -14.70 -0.80
N GLY A 47 11.35 -14.33 0.36
CA GLY A 47 12.72 -13.85 0.55
C GLY A 47 12.97 -12.41 0.10
N ARG A 48 12.53 -12.02 -1.10
CA ARG A 48 12.70 -10.66 -1.66
C ARG A 48 11.45 -10.05 -2.27
N GLY A 49 10.29 -10.72 -2.18
CA GLY A 49 9.02 -10.20 -2.70
C GLY A 49 8.57 -9.00 -1.87
N LYS A 50 8.57 -7.79 -2.46
CA LYS A 50 8.22 -6.54 -1.77
C LYS A 50 6.88 -5.96 -2.22
N ALA A 51 6.21 -5.23 -1.31
CA ALA A 51 4.97 -4.52 -1.61
C ALA A 51 5.20 -3.24 -2.45
N ALA A 52 6.34 -2.58 -2.26
CA ALA A 52 6.77 -1.41 -3.02
C ALA A 52 8.30 -1.40 -3.18
N ARG A 53 8.82 -0.57 -4.10
CA ARG A 53 10.27 -0.54 -4.41
C ARG A 53 11.10 -0.10 -3.21
N ASN A 54 10.65 0.94 -2.53
CA ASN A 54 11.24 1.56 -1.36
C ASN A 54 10.14 2.35 -0.61
N TRP A 55 10.48 2.93 0.54
CA TRP A 55 9.52 3.65 1.38
C TRP A 55 8.96 4.91 0.68
N GLU A 56 9.79 5.63 -0.06
CA GLU A 56 9.36 6.79 -0.86
C GLU A 56 8.29 6.40 -1.90
N ALA A 57 8.50 5.29 -2.62
CA ALA A 57 7.53 4.78 -3.57
C ALA A 57 6.24 4.30 -2.90
N PHE A 58 6.35 3.67 -1.73
CA PHE A 58 5.18 3.27 -0.93
C PHE A 58 4.33 4.48 -0.55
N ASP A 59 4.96 5.53 -0.02
CA ASP A 59 4.27 6.76 0.37
C ASP A 59 3.66 7.48 -0.85
N ALA A 60 4.37 7.49 -1.97
CA ALA A 60 3.85 8.03 -3.23
C ALA A 60 2.64 7.23 -3.76
N ILE A 61 2.63 5.90 -3.65
CA ILE A 61 1.47 5.07 -4.02
C ILE A 61 0.27 5.41 -3.12
N LEU A 62 0.47 5.52 -1.81
CA LEU A 62 -0.60 5.88 -0.88
C LEU A 62 -1.17 7.27 -1.17
N ALA A 63 -0.30 8.25 -1.45
CA ALA A 63 -0.72 9.60 -1.83
C ALA A 63 -1.49 9.61 -3.16
N ALA A 64 -0.99 8.89 -4.17
CA ALA A 64 -1.64 8.77 -5.47
C ALA A 64 -3.03 8.12 -5.34
N LEU A 65 -3.16 7.01 -4.61
CA LEU A 65 -4.44 6.34 -4.40
C LEU A 65 -5.46 7.23 -3.67
N ARG A 66 -5.03 8.00 -2.67
CA ARG A 66 -5.92 8.96 -2.00
C ARG A 66 -6.42 10.07 -2.92
N GLY A 67 -5.61 10.48 -3.91
CA GLY A 67 -5.93 11.53 -4.88
C GLY A 67 -6.58 11.03 -6.18
N LEU A 68 -6.63 9.72 -6.42
CA LEU A 68 -7.09 9.12 -7.66
C LEU A 68 -8.61 9.29 -7.82
N ALA A 69 -9.06 9.77 -8.98
CA ALA A 69 -10.46 9.85 -9.34
C ALA A 69 -10.99 8.49 -9.88
N PRO A 70 -12.32 8.24 -9.81
CA PRO A 70 -12.91 6.97 -10.26
C PRO A 70 -12.67 6.59 -11.73
N ASP A 71 -12.35 7.56 -12.58
CA ASP A 71 -12.09 7.43 -14.01
C ASP A 71 -10.59 7.50 -14.37
N GLU A 72 -9.70 7.58 -13.37
CA GLU A 72 -8.26 7.62 -13.55
C GLU A 72 -7.61 6.23 -13.33
N THR A 73 -6.39 6.07 -13.83
CA THR A 73 -5.60 4.84 -13.64
C THR A 73 -4.20 5.19 -13.15
N LEU A 74 -3.84 4.65 -11.98
CA LEU A 74 -2.47 4.69 -11.46
C LEU A 74 -1.63 3.58 -12.11
N MET A 75 -0.53 3.95 -12.75
CA MET A 75 0.44 2.99 -13.30
C MET A 75 1.55 2.73 -12.29
N VAL A 76 1.80 1.46 -11.95
CA VAL A 76 2.90 1.09 -11.04
C VAL A 76 3.92 0.22 -11.77
N GLN A 77 5.14 0.72 -11.93
CA GLN A 77 6.24 0.01 -12.58
C GLN A 77 7.19 -0.53 -11.52
N SER A 78 7.26 -1.86 -11.37
CA SER A 78 8.12 -2.55 -10.37
C SER A 78 8.09 -1.85 -9.00
N GLY A 79 6.89 -1.62 -8.47
CA GLY A 79 6.66 -1.03 -7.15
C GLY A 79 6.93 0.48 -7.04
N LYS A 80 6.99 1.22 -8.15
CA LYS A 80 7.08 2.69 -8.18
C LYS A 80 5.87 3.27 -8.96
N PRO A 81 5.15 4.26 -8.40
CA PRO A 81 4.06 4.95 -9.09
C PRO A 81 4.56 5.91 -10.17
#